data_AF-A0A920PX48-F1
#
_entry.id   AF-A0A920PX48-F1
#
_cell.length_a   1.000
_cell.length_b   1.000
_cell.length_c   1.000
_cell.angle_alpha   90.00
_cell.angle_beta   90.00
_cell.angle_gamma   90.00
#
_symmetry.space_group_name_H-M   'P 1'
#
loop_
_entity.id
_entity.type
_entity.pdbx_description
1 polymer ?
#
loop_
_entity_poly.entity_id
_entity_poly.type
_entity_poly.pdbx_seq_one_letter_code
_entity_poly.pdbx_strand_id
1 'polypeptide(L)' 'MMQLGADGVFVGSGIFKSGDPASRAHAIVQSVTHYQDSAILAEVSKNLGEPMVGISAKSIPDEDLLATRSQ' A
#
# COMPACT_ATOMS: atom_id res chain seq x y z
N MET A 1 3.73 -5.22 -5.47
CA MET A 1 2.59 -5.86 -6.14
C MET A 1 2.83 -6.03 -7.63
N MET A 2 3.01 -4.94 -8.38
CA MET A 2 3.30 -5.01 -9.83
C MET A 2 4.52 -5.90 -10.17
N GLN A 3 5.62 -5.78 -9.42
CA GLN A 3 6.80 -6.65 -9.58
C GLN A 3 6.53 -8.14 -9.33
N LEU A 4 5.44 -8.49 -8.65
CA LEU A 4 5.01 -9.87 -8.39
C LEU A 4 4.01 -10.37 -9.45
N GLY A 5 3.75 -9.59 -10.51
CA GLY A 5 2.87 -9.98 -11.62
C GLY A 5 1.40 -9.56 -11.47
N ALA A 6 1.08 -8.65 -10.56
CA ALA A 6 -0.27 -8.09 -10.48
C ALA A 6 -0.55 -7.12 -11.64
N ASP A 7 -1.75 -7.17 -12.22
CA ASP A 7 -2.20 -6.24 -13.28
C ASP A 7 -2.55 -4.84 -12.76
N GLY A 8 -2.79 -4.72 -11.45
CA GLY A 8 -3.15 -3.47 -10.80
C GLY A 8 -3.20 -3.59 -9.29
N VAL A 9 -3.43 -2.46 -8.61
CA VAL A 9 -3.50 -2.37 -7.15
C VAL A 9 -4.75 -1.61 -6.73
N PHE A 10 -5.54 -2.19 -5.83
CA PHE A 10 -6.64 -1.51 -5.17
C PHE A 10 -6.17 -0.84 -3.89
N VAL A 11 -6.53 0.42 -3.69
CA VAL A 11 -6.20 1.18 -2.48
C VAL A 11 -7.41 1.95 -2.00
N GLY A 12 -7.70 1.86 -0.70
CA GLY A 12 -8.79 2.60 -0.05
C GLY A 12 -8.27 3.47 1.08
N SER A 13 -8.42 2.98 2.32
CA SER A 13 -8.10 3.72 3.55
C SER A 13 -6.64 4.20 3.61
N GLY A 14 -5.70 3.50 2.99
CA GLY A 14 -4.30 3.91 2.92
C GLY A 14 -4.06 5.26 2.25
N ILE A 15 -4.99 5.75 1.42
CA ILE A 15 -4.98 7.11 0.85
C ILE A 15 -5.76 8.05 1.77
N PHE A 16 -7.05 7.77 1.98
CA PHE A 16 -7.99 8.72 2.59
C PHE A 16 -7.83 8.91 4.10
N LYS A 17 -7.16 7.98 4.79
CA LYS A 17 -6.83 8.11 6.23
C LYS A 17 -5.36 8.47 6.46
N SER A 18 -4.68 9.00 5.46
CA SER A 18 -3.30 9.52 5.60
C SER A 18 -3.29 11.03 5.87
N GLY A 19 -2.14 11.56 6.29
CA GLY A 19 -1.97 12.99 6.57
C GLY A 19 -2.07 13.90 5.34
N ASP A 20 -1.74 13.38 4.15
CA ASP A 20 -1.91 14.08 2.87
C ASP A 20 -2.43 13.09 1.80
N PRO A 21 -3.77 12.95 1.69
CA PRO A 21 -4.37 12.02 0.73
C PRO A 21 -4.06 12.34 -0.74
N ALA A 22 -3.93 13.62 -1.10
CA ALA A 22 -3.75 14.02 -2.50
C ALA A 22 -2.34 13.64 -2.99
N SER A 23 -1.31 14.01 -2.22
CA SER A 23 0.08 13.66 -2.54
C SER A 23 0.28 12.14 -2.52
N ARG A 24 -0.32 11.44 -1.56
CA ARG A 24 -0.23 9.97 -1.48
C ARG A 24 -0.91 9.26 -2.63
N ALA A 25 -2.10 9.72 -3.04
CA ALA A 25 -2.80 9.18 -4.21
C ALA A 25 -1.94 9.33 -5.48
N HIS A 26 -1.38 10.52 -5.69
CA HIS A 26 -0.50 10.79 -6.82
C HIS A 26 0.72 9.87 -6.81
N ALA A 27 1.40 9.74 -5.67
CA ALA A 27 2.57 8.88 -5.53
C ALA A 27 2.26 7.40 -5.80
N ILE A 28 1.11 6.89 -5.35
CA ILE A 28 0.69 5.50 -5.62
C ILE A 28 0.45 5.27 -7.11
N VAL A 29 -0.24 6.20 -7.80
CA VAL A 29 -0.46 6.09 -9.24
C VAL A 29 0.87 6.07 -9.99
N GLN A 30 1.78 7.00 -9.68
CA GLN A 30 3.12 7.03 -10.28
C GLN A 30 3.91 5.75 -9.99
N SER A 31 3.81 5.22 -8.76
CA SER A 31 4.51 4.00 -8.35
C SER A 31 4.02 2.76 -9.10
N VAL A 32 2.70 2.67 -9.37
CA VAL A 32 2.13 1.58 -10.16
C VAL A 32 2.53 1.71 -11.64
N THR A 33 2.48 2.92 -12.21
CA THR A 33 2.86 3.17 -13.60
C THR A 33 4.34 2.92 -13.86
N HIS A 34 5.21 3.30 -12.93
CA HIS A 34 6.67 3.26 -13.09
C HIS A 34 7.35 2.25 -12.16
N TYR A 35 6.69 1.12 -11.89
CA TYR A 35 7.11 0.15 -10.86
C TYR A 35 8.49 -0.51 -11.08
N GLN A 36 9.11 -0.32 -12.26
CA GLN A 36 10.44 -0.82 -12.61
C GLN A 36 11.53 0.26 -12.51
N ASP A 37 11.18 1.54 -12.36
CA ASP A 37 12.13 2.65 -12.26
C ASP A 37 12.39 2.99 -10.80
N SER A 38 13.55 2.55 -10.28
CA SER A 38 13.93 2.79 -8.89
C SER A 38 14.13 4.26 -8.55
N ALA A 39 14.50 5.10 -9.52
CA ALA A 39 14.71 6.53 -9.29
C ALA A 39 13.37 7.25 -9.11
N ILE A 40 12.38 6.95 -9.95
CA ILE A 40 11.01 7.49 -9.81
C ILE A 40 10.40 7.02 -8.49
N LEU A 41 10.50 5.73 -8.16
CA LEU A 41 9.98 5.19 -6.91
C LEU A 41 10.58 5.87 -5.68
N ALA A 42 11.89 6.12 -5.68
CA ALA A 42 12.56 6.84 -4.60
C ALA A 42 12.09 8.30 -4.49
N GLU A 43 11.84 8.97 -5.62
CA GLU A 43 11.37 10.35 -5.63
C GLU A 43 9.95 10.49 -5.09
N VAL A 44 9.00 9.72 -5.64
CA VAL A 44 7.59 9.82 -5.26
C VAL A 44 7.30 9.30 -3.85
N SER A 45 8.24 8.57 -3.24
CA SER A 45 8.11 8.10 -1.85
C SER A 45 8.45 9.17 -0.80
N LYS A 46 9.00 10.32 -1.21
CA LYS A 46 9.42 11.39 -0.29
C LYS A 46 8.23 12.24 0.15
N ASN A 47 8.30 12.75 1.39
CA ASN A 47 7.42 13.80 1.91
C ASN A 47 5.90 13.53 1.79
N LEU A 48 5.47 12.26 1.82
CA LEU A 48 4.05 11.87 1.71
C LEU A 48 3.22 12.05 2.99
N GLY A 49 3.80 12.71 4.00
CA GLY A 49 3.22 12.84 5.33
C GLY A 49 3.01 11.49 6.04
N GLU A 50 2.25 11.53 7.13
CA GLU A 50 1.99 10.35 7.95
C GLU A 50 1.09 9.34 7.21
N PRO A 51 1.47 8.05 7.16
CA PRO A 51 0.61 7.01 6.62
C PRO A 51 -0.56 6.71 7.57
N MET A 52 -1.57 6.00 7.06
CA MET A 52 -2.60 5.42 7.91
C MET A 52 -1.96 4.42 8.90
N VAL A 53 -2.43 4.42 10.16
CA VAL A 53 -2.08 3.38 11.14
C VAL A 53 -2.68 2.04 10.72
N GLY A 54 -1.82 1.05 10.45
CA GLY A 54 -2.23 -0.32 10.14
C GLY A 54 -2.40 -1.17 11.39
N ILE A 55 -3.25 -2.20 11.28
CA ILE A 55 -3.38 -3.27 12.29
C ILE A 55 -2.64 -4.49 11.75
N SER A 56 -1.88 -5.16 12.62
CA SER A 56 -1.12 -6.35 12.24
C SER A 56 -2.06 -7.52 11.93
N ALA A 57 -1.82 -8.24 10.84
CA ALA A 57 -2.58 -9.47 10.55
C ALA A 57 -2.43 -10.54 11.64
N LYS A 58 -1.33 -10.52 12.41
CA LYS A 58 -1.09 -11.45 13.52
C LYS A 58 -1.97 -11.20 14.74
N SER A 59 -2.57 -10.01 14.86
CA SER A 59 -3.47 -9.69 15.97
C SER A 59 -4.94 -9.95 15.63
N ILE A 60 -5.23 -10.51 14.45
CA ILE A 60 -6.57 -10.94 14.08
C ILE A 60 -6.89 -12.20 14.89
N PRO A 61 -8.00 -12.23 15.66
CA PRO A 61 -8.45 -13.43 16.35
C PRO A 61 -8.67 -14.61 15.39
N ASP A 62 -8.41 -15.84 15.85
CA ASP A 62 -8.54 -17.04 14.99
C ASP A 62 -9.95 -17.20 14.40
N GLU A 63 -10.98 -16.78 15.14
CA GLU A 63 -12.39 -16.79 14.72
C GLU A 63 -12.71 -15.81 13.57
N ASP A 64 -11.91 -14.76 13.41
CA ASP A 64 -12.06 -13.75 12.35
C ASP A 64 -11.23 -14.08 11.09
N LEU A 65 -10.41 -15.15 11.12
CA LEU A 65 -9.60 -15.57 9.98
C LEU A 65 -10.44 -16.27 8.92
N LEU A 66 -10.50 -15.67 7.72
CA LEU A 66 -11.15 -16.28 6.56
C LEU A 66 -10.42 -17.54 6.03
N ALA A 67 -9.13 -17.68 6.34
CA ALA A 67 -8.34 -18.85 5.98
C ALA A 67 -7.19 -19.06 6.98
N THR A 68 -7.16 -20.24 7.61
CA THR A 68 -6.03 -20.68 8.44
C THR A 68 -4.89 -21.14 7.54
N ARG A 69 -3.63 -20.81 7.88
CA ARG A 69 -2.49 -21.46 7.24
C ARG A 69 -2.51 -22.94 7.61
N SER A 70 -2.35 -23.82 6.61
CA SER A 70 -2.15 -25.25 6.85
C SER A 70 -1.00 -25.44 7.85
N GLN A 71 -1.25 -26.22 8.90
CA GLN A 71 -0.27 -26.57 9.92
C GLN A 71 0.93 -27.30 9.31
#